data_AF-A0A7W0VU79-F1
#
_entry.id   AF-A0A7W0VU79-F1
#
_cell.length_a   1.000
_cell.length_b   1.000
_cell.length_c   1.000
_cell.angle_alpha   90.00
_cell.angle_beta   90.00
_cell.angle_gamma   90.00
#
_symmetry.space_group_name_H-M   'P 1'
#
loop_
_entity.id
_entity.type
_entity.pdbx_description
1 polymer ?
#
loop_
_entity_poly.entity_id
_entity_poly.type
_entity_poly.pdbx_seq_one_letter_code
_entity_poly.pdbx_strand_id
1 'polypeptide(L)'
;MTPVDAYVVATLASLDHSIAELALPEARVKDRHRASQVIERLLETLVGLAIGSSVGAVIAGVRRTMGEEVGARIPLVAQIPRANRWFDDEGPARTPAAELKLRLRGRVARCGRDVHAMIAAVEREVRADDRAAFARILGLLAGDQLTAERYARQVRAGWRCAAATIEERPVPAVEPLWQHWAVRISGEPPARTDDVFLRIA
;
A
#
# COMPACT_ATOMS: atom_id res chain seq x y z
N MET A 1 23.22 -7.58 8.09
CA MET A 1 21.91 -6.99 7.72
C MET A 1 22.08 -5.49 7.71
N THR A 2 21.78 -4.81 6.60
CA THR A 2 21.91 -3.34 6.52
C THR A 2 20.77 -2.64 7.27
N PRO A 3 20.87 -1.34 7.61
CA PRO A 3 19.75 -0.59 8.18
C PRO A 3 18.51 -0.60 7.27
N VAL A 4 18.70 -0.56 5.95
CA VAL A 4 17.62 -0.65 4.96
C VAL A 4 16.94 -2.02 5.03
N ASP A 5 17.70 -3.11 5.04
CA ASP A 5 17.15 -4.47 5.16
C ASP A 5 16.31 -4.60 6.45
N ALA A 6 16.86 -4.14 7.57
CA ALA A 6 16.20 -4.22 8.87
C ALA A 6 14.87 -3.46 8.87
N TYR A 7 14.85 -2.25 8.31
CA TYR A 7 13.64 -1.45 8.17
C TYR A 7 12.59 -2.13 7.29
N VAL A 8 12.98 -2.63 6.12
CA VAL A 8 12.07 -3.28 5.16
C VAL A 8 11.46 -4.54 5.77
N VAL A 9 12.28 -5.39 6.39
CA VAL A 9 11.82 -6.62 7.05
C VAL A 9 10.82 -6.30 8.16
N ALA A 10 11.17 -5.38 9.06
CA ALA A 10 10.30 -5.00 10.17
C ALA A 10 8.98 -4.38 9.69
N THR A 11 9.05 -3.47 8.72
CA THR A 11 7.87 -2.79 8.17
C THR A 11 6.92 -3.79 7.52
N LEU A 12 7.41 -4.67 6.64
CA LEU A 12 6.56 -5.63 5.95
C LEU A 12 6.00 -6.70 6.90
N ALA A 13 6.76 -7.11 7.92
CA ALA A 13 6.25 -8.01 8.96
C ALA A 13 5.11 -7.35 9.75
N SER A 14 5.25 -6.06 10.08
CA SER A 14 4.20 -5.28 10.75
C SER A 14 2.95 -5.13 9.89
N LEU A 15 3.10 -4.88 8.58
CA LEU A 15 1.99 -4.85 7.63
C LEU A 15 1.30 -6.22 7.51
N ASP A 16 2.07 -7.31 7.37
CA ASP A 16 1.52 -8.67 7.27
C ASP A 16 0.72 -9.04 8.51
N HIS A 17 1.28 -8.77 9.70
CA HIS A 17 0.62 -8.99 10.98
C HIS A 17 -0.68 -8.18 11.06
N SER A 18 -0.63 -6.89 10.73
CA SER A 18 -1.82 -6.03 10.71
C SER A 18 -2.90 -6.54 9.76
N ILE A 19 -2.53 -7.01 8.55
CA ILE A 19 -3.47 -7.61 7.60
C ILE A 19 -4.07 -8.91 8.17
N ALA A 20 -3.25 -9.77 8.78
CA ALA A 20 -3.69 -11.04 9.33
C ALA A 20 -4.77 -10.86 10.41
N GLU A 21 -4.67 -9.80 11.21
CA GLU A 21 -5.62 -9.48 12.29
C GLU A 21 -6.88 -8.74 11.82
N LEU A 22 -6.95 -8.31 10.55
CA LEU A 22 -8.12 -7.59 10.04
C LEU A 22 -9.38 -8.47 10.08
N ALA A 23 -10.37 -7.99 10.82
CA ALA A 23 -11.75 -8.43 10.68
C ALA A 23 -12.40 -7.70 9.50
N LEU A 24 -12.66 -8.43 8.42
CA LEU A 24 -13.29 -7.92 7.20
C LEU A 24 -14.67 -8.59 7.04
N PRO A 25 -15.75 -7.83 6.88
CA PRO A 25 -17.08 -8.41 6.65
C PRO A 25 -17.11 -9.16 5.32
N GLU A 26 -17.80 -10.30 5.26
CA GLU A 26 -17.91 -11.05 4.01
C GLU A 26 -18.87 -10.41 3.02
N ALA A 27 -18.48 -10.41 1.75
CA ALA A 27 -19.29 -9.90 0.66
C ALA A 27 -20.23 -10.99 0.11
N ARG A 28 -21.49 -10.65 -0.17
CA ARG A 28 -22.43 -11.54 -0.86
C ARG A 28 -22.12 -11.59 -2.36
N VAL A 29 -21.60 -12.72 -2.83
CA VAL A 29 -21.18 -12.90 -4.22
C VAL A 29 -22.33 -13.47 -5.06
N LYS A 30 -22.82 -12.69 -6.02
CA LYS A 30 -23.72 -13.17 -7.09
C LYS A 30 -22.96 -13.65 -8.32
N ASP A 31 -21.88 -12.94 -8.68
CA ASP A 31 -21.00 -13.24 -9.80
C ASP A 31 -19.56 -13.37 -9.28
N ARG A 32 -19.03 -14.60 -9.32
CA ARG A 32 -17.67 -14.90 -8.87
C ARG A 32 -16.60 -14.26 -9.75
N HIS A 33 -16.81 -14.21 -11.05
CA HIS A 33 -15.82 -13.65 -11.98
C HIS A 33 -15.66 -12.14 -11.74
N ARG A 34 -16.78 -11.42 -11.65
CA ARG A 34 -16.76 -10.00 -11.30
C ARG A 34 -16.14 -9.77 -9.92
N ALA A 35 -16.46 -10.60 -8.93
CA ALA A 35 -15.88 -10.48 -7.59
C ALA A 35 -14.35 -10.60 -7.60
N SER A 36 -13.81 -11.61 -8.30
CA SER A 36 -12.36 -11.76 -8.47
C SER A 36 -11.75 -10.56 -9.17
N GLN A 37 -12.35 -10.02 -10.23
CA GLN A 37 -11.84 -8.82 -10.91
C GLN A 37 -11.77 -7.59 -9.99
N VAL A 38 -12.78 -7.38 -9.13
CA VAL A 38 -12.78 -6.28 -8.16
C VAL A 38 -11.67 -6.48 -7.12
N ILE A 39 -11.51 -7.70 -6.60
CA ILE A 39 -10.45 -8.06 -5.64
C ILE A 39 -9.06 -7.81 -6.26
N GLU A 40 -8.83 -8.19 -7.52
CA GLU A 40 -7.56 -7.95 -8.21
C GLU A 40 -7.15 -6.48 -8.23
N ARG A 41 -8.10 -5.62 -8.62
CA ARG A 41 -7.87 -4.17 -8.73
C ARG A 41 -7.67 -3.54 -7.34
N LEU A 42 -8.32 -4.09 -6.32
CA LEU A 42 -8.12 -3.68 -4.93
C LEU A 42 -6.71 -4.07 -4.46
N LEU A 43 -6.30 -5.31 -4.71
CA LEU A 43 -4.97 -5.81 -4.38
C LEU A 43 -3.88 -4.96 -5.01
N GLU A 44 -3.99 -4.62 -6.30
CA GLU A 44 -3.03 -3.74 -6.98
C GLU A 44 -2.89 -2.39 -6.27
N THR A 45 -4.03 -1.78 -5.89
CA THR A 45 -4.05 -0.48 -5.23
C THR A 45 -3.47 -0.56 -3.81
N LEU A 46 -3.87 -1.56 -3.02
CA LEU A 46 -3.38 -1.77 -1.66
C LEU A 46 -1.88 -2.10 -1.64
N VAL A 47 -1.36 -2.80 -2.64
CA VAL A 47 0.08 -3.05 -2.78
C VAL A 47 0.83 -1.76 -3.08
N GLY A 48 0.33 -0.95 -4.02
CA GLY A 48 0.90 0.37 -4.30
C GLY A 48 0.91 1.26 -3.06
N LEU A 49 -0.16 1.25 -2.26
CA LEU A 49 -0.24 1.95 -0.98
C LEU A 49 0.74 1.44 0.06
N ALA A 50 1.00 0.12 0.15
CA ALA A 50 1.98 -0.44 1.07
C ALA A 50 3.39 0.07 0.75
N ILE A 51 3.77 0.02 -0.53
CA ILE A 51 5.06 0.54 -1.01
C ILE A 51 5.15 2.04 -0.74
N GLY A 52 4.15 2.81 -1.19
CA GLY A 52 4.12 4.26 -1.05
C GLY A 52 4.15 4.74 0.40
N SER A 53 3.42 4.07 1.30
CA SER A 53 3.43 4.41 2.74
C SER A 53 4.79 4.13 3.37
N SER A 54 5.40 2.98 3.04
CA SER A 54 6.71 2.59 3.58
C SER A 54 7.81 3.54 3.12
N VAL A 55 7.81 3.94 1.85
CA VAL A 55 8.79 4.88 1.30
C VAL A 55 8.51 6.31 1.76
N GLY A 56 7.24 6.72 1.74
CA GLY A 56 6.80 8.06 2.17
C GLY A 56 7.15 8.35 3.63
N ALA A 57 7.05 7.35 4.52
CA ALA A 57 7.47 7.49 5.92
C ALA A 57 8.96 7.84 6.03
N VAL A 58 9.82 7.19 5.24
CA VAL A 58 11.26 7.47 5.22
C VAL A 58 11.53 8.86 4.65
N ILE A 59 10.93 9.22 3.52
CA ILE A 59 11.09 10.55 2.91
C ILE A 59 10.66 11.64 3.90
N ALA A 60 9.52 11.48 4.56
CA ALA A 60 9.04 12.41 5.58
C ALA A 60 9.95 12.46 6.82
N GLY A 61 10.55 11.33 7.21
CA GLY A 61 11.56 11.28 8.28
C GLY A 61 12.84 12.04 7.90
N VAL A 62 13.31 11.85 6.67
CA VAL A 62 14.47 12.56 6.11
C VAL A 62 14.21 14.05 6.04
N ARG A 63 13.08 14.50 5.48
CA ARG A 63 12.71 15.92 5.43
C ARG A 63 12.70 16.58 6.80
N ARG A 64 12.07 15.92 7.77
CA ARG A 64 11.95 16.44 9.15
C ARG A 64 13.31 16.53 9.87
N THR A 65 14.22 15.60 9.61
CA THR A 65 15.46 15.47 10.39
C THR A 65 16.68 16.09 9.71
N MET A 66 16.72 16.04 8.38
CA MET A 66 17.86 16.45 7.54
C MET A 66 17.55 17.69 6.68
N GLY A 67 16.32 18.19 6.73
CA GLY A 67 15.88 19.39 6.01
C GLY A 67 15.25 19.08 4.64
N GLU A 68 14.43 20.04 4.18
CA GLU A 68 13.70 19.96 2.91
C GLU A 68 14.63 19.87 1.69
N GLU A 69 15.84 20.44 1.75
CA GLU A 69 16.81 20.39 0.66
C GLU A 69 17.32 18.97 0.36
N VAL A 70 17.44 18.12 1.38
CA VAL A 70 17.77 16.70 1.22
C VAL A 70 16.56 15.96 0.67
N GLY A 71 15.37 16.24 1.21
CA GLY A 71 14.14 15.61 0.78
C GLY A 71 13.69 15.95 -0.64
N ALA A 72 14.06 17.12 -1.16
CA ALA A 72 13.77 17.56 -2.52
C ALA A 72 14.66 16.88 -3.57
N ARG A 73 15.84 16.39 -3.17
CA ARG A 73 16.77 15.65 -4.06
C ARG A 73 16.38 14.20 -4.26
N ILE A 74 15.51 13.65 -3.41
CA ILE A 74 15.03 12.28 -3.52
C ILE A 74 14.11 12.20 -4.75
N PRO A 75 14.50 11.49 -5.83
CA PRO A 75 13.61 11.32 -6.96
C PRO A 75 12.35 10.57 -6.50
N LEU A 76 11.17 11.09 -6.85
CA LEU A 76 9.93 10.33 -6.78
C LEU A 76 10.05 9.19 -7.79
N VAL A 77 10.61 8.05 -7.36
CA VAL A 77 10.74 6.86 -8.21
C VAL A 77 9.34 6.26 -8.39
N ALA A 78 8.58 6.82 -9.34
CA ALA A 78 7.21 6.40 -9.63
C ALA A 78 7.14 5.19 -10.59
N GLN A 79 8.19 4.37 -10.67
CA GLN A 79 8.11 3.09 -11.35
C GLN A 79 7.70 2.02 -10.33
N ILE A 80 6.46 2.12 -9.85
CA ILE A 80 5.82 0.98 -9.19
C ILE A 80 5.80 -0.13 -10.25
N PRO A 81 6.49 -1.27 -10.06
CA PRO A 81 6.45 -2.34 -11.03
C PRO A 81 4.99 -2.68 -11.26
N ARG A 82 4.56 -2.70 -12.53
CA ARG A 82 3.22 -3.18 -12.88
C ARG A 82 3.07 -4.53 -12.20
N ALA A 83 2.11 -4.62 -11.29
CA ALA A 83 1.83 -5.88 -10.63
C ALA A 83 1.62 -6.90 -11.74
N ASN A 84 2.54 -7.86 -11.86
CA ASN A 84 2.33 -8.98 -12.76
C ASN A 84 0.94 -9.52 -12.46
N ARG A 85 0.19 -9.85 -13.51
CA ARG A 85 -1.12 -10.49 -13.36
C ARG A 85 -0.87 -11.85 -12.71
N TRP A 86 -0.90 -11.90 -11.38
CA TRP A 86 -0.74 -13.11 -10.58
C TRP A 86 -2.09 -13.83 -10.54
N PHE A 87 -2.50 -14.32 -11.70
CA PHE A 87 -3.46 -15.41 -11.81
C PHE A 87 -2.65 -16.68 -11.61
N ASP A 88 -3.00 -17.41 -10.57
CA ASP A 88 -2.80 -18.85 -10.39
C ASP A 88 -2.77 -19.10 -8.88
N ASP A 89 -3.93 -19.47 -8.35
CA ASP A 89 -4.04 -20.32 -7.18
C ASP A 89 -5.48 -20.84 -7.18
N GLU A 90 -5.69 -21.99 -7.84
CA GLU A 90 -6.83 -22.88 -7.61
C GLU A 90 -6.71 -23.46 -6.19
N GLY A 91 -6.91 -22.61 -5.19
CA GLY A 91 -7.06 -23.02 -3.80
C GLY A 91 -8.50 -23.40 -3.49
N PRO A 92 -8.76 -24.14 -2.39
CA PRO A 92 -10.13 -24.47 -1.95
C PRO A 92 -10.98 -23.21 -1.83
N ALA A 93 -12.30 -23.33 -2.01
CA ALA A 93 -13.27 -22.23 -2.02
C ALA A 93 -13.15 -21.33 -0.77
N ARG A 94 -12.32 -20.28 -0.85
CA ARG A 94 -12.17 -19.26 0.18
C ARG A 94 -13.25 -18.22 0.01
N THR A 95 -13.70 -17.66 1.13
CA THR A 95 -14.59 -16.51 1.09
C THR A 95 -13.85 -15.29 0.50
N PRO A 96 -14.55 -14.31 -0.11
CA PRO A 96 -13.91 -13.15 -0.73
C PRO A 96 -12.97 -12.38 0.20
N ALA A 97 -13.33 -12.20 1.48
CA ALA A 97 -12.47 -11.48 2.41
C ALA A 97 -11.23 -12.29 2.78
N ALA A 98 -11.36 -13.62 2.94
CA ALA A 98 -10.24 -14.51 3.18
C ALA A 98 -9.29 -14.56 1.96
N GLU A 99 -9.85 -14.57 0.75
CA GLU A 99 -9.08 -14.50 -0.49
C GLU A 99 -8.28 -13.19 -0.55
N LEU A 100 -8.93 -12.04 -0.32
CA LEU A 100 -8.24 -10.74 -0.28
C LEU A 100 -7.07 -10.77 0.71
N LYS A 101 -7.31 -11.19 1.96
CA LYS A 101 -6.28 -11.20 3.01
C LYS A 101 -5.09 -12.05 2.60
N LEU A 102 -5.34 -13.29 2.16
CA LEU A 102 -4.26 -14.19 1.79
C LEU A 102 -3.43 -13.62 0.63
N ARG A 103 -4.10 -13.17 -0.43
CA ARG A 103 -3.42 -12.68 -1.63
C ARG A 103 -2.69 -11.37 -1.34
N LEU A 104 -3.25 -10.50 -0.51
CA LEU A 104 -2.62 -9.27 -0.09
C LEU A 104 -1.35 -9.54 0.71
N ARG A 105 -1.40 -10.44 1.70
CA ARG A 105 -0.23 -10.87 2.48
C ARG A 105 0.89 -11.40 1.59
N GLY A 106 0.55 -12.31 0.67
CA GLY A 106 1.51 -12.85 -0.30
C GLY A 106 2.12 -11.77 -1.19
N ARG A 107 1.35 -10.76 -1.61
CA ARG A 107 1.88 -9.63 -2.40
C ARG A 107 2.74 -8.69 -1.57
N VAL A 108 2.31 -8.31 -0.36
CA VAL A 108 3.07 -7.44 0.56
C VAL A 108 4.43 -8.07 0.90
N ALA A 109 4.48 -9.37 1.14
CA ALA A 109 5.75 -10.08 1.36
C ALA A 109 6.72 -9.96 0.17
N ARG A 110 6.20 -9.89 -1.07
CA ARG A 110 6.99 -9.74 -2.29
C ARG A 110 7.41 -8.31 -2.58
N CYS A 111 6.75 -7.31 -2.01
CA CYS A 111 7.09 -5.90 -2.18
C CYS A 111 8.43 -5.50 -1.57
N GLY A 112 9.06 -6.36 -0.76
CA GLY A 112 10.30 -6.03 -0.06
C GLY A 112 11.43 -5.62 -0.99
N ARG A 113 11.51 -6.23 -2.18
CA ARG A 113 12.49 -5.82 -3.20
C ARG A 113 12.27 -4.38 -3.67
N ASP A 114 11.02 -4.00 -3.91
CA ASP A 114 10.67 -2.67 -4.43
C ASP A 114 10.87 -1.60 -3.36
N VAL A 115 10.40 -1.86 -2.13
CA VAL A 115 10.64 -0.96 -1.00
C VAL A 115 12.14 -0.81 -0.74
N HIS A 116 12.89 -1.92 -0.70
CA HIS A 116 14.35 -1.87 -0.53
C HIS A 116 15.01 -1.04 -1.63
N ALA A 117 14.69 -1.28 -2.91
CA ALA A 117 15.28 -0.55 -4.03
C ALA A 117 15.01 0.96 -3.94
N MET A 118 13.80 1.35 -3.53
CA MET A 118 13.42 2.76 -3.36
C MET A 118 14.13 3.40 -2.17
N ILE A 119 14.20 2.73 -1.00
CA ILE A 119 14.91 3.26 0.17
C ILE A 119 16.42 3.32 -0.07
N ALA A 120 17.00 2.34 -0.75
CA ALA A 120 18.41 2.37 -1.13
C ALA A 120 18.70 3.52 -2.12
N ALA A 121 17.74 3.91 -2.97
CA ALA A 121 17.87 5.11 -3.78
C ALA A 121 17.85 6.38 -2.92
N VAL A 122 16.99 6.45 -1.89
CA VAL A 122 17.03 7.54 -0.90
C VAL A 122 18.39 7.64 -0.22
N GLU A 123 18.92 6.50 0.24
CA GLU A 123 20.22 6.45 0.94
C GLU A 123 21.37 6.99 0.09
N ARG A 124 21.35 6.79 -1.23
CA ARG A 124 22.38 7.33 -2.14
C ARG A 124 22.39 8.85 -2.20
N GLU A 125 21.26 9.50 -1.97
CA GLU A 125 21.14 10.97 -1.95
C GLU A 125 21.57 11.59 -0.61
N VAL A 126 21.73 10.75 0.43
CA VAL A 126 22.21 11.15 1.75
C VAL A 126 23.74 11.25 1.74
N ARG A 127 24.27 12.38 2.21
CA ARG A 127 25.73 12.61 2.31
C ARG A 127 26.38 11.60 3.26
N ALA A 128 27.67 11.30 3.04
CA ALA A 128 28.40 10.33 3.86
C ALA A 128 28.32 10.64 5.36
N ASP A 129 28.47 11.91 5.74
CA ASP A 129 28.42 12.37 7.13
C ASP A 129 27.04 12.20 7.79
N ASP A 130 25.97 12.16 6.98
CA ASP A 130 24.58 12.06 7.44
C ASP A 130 24.08 10.61 7.51
N ARG A 131 24.86 9.62 7.05
CA ARG A 131 24.43 8.21 7.00
C ARG A 131 24.09 7.63 8.37
N ALA A 132 24.81 8.03 9.42
CA ALA A 132 24.52 7.61 10.78
C ALA A 132 23.15 8.14 11.25
N ALA A 133 22.79 9.36 10.87
CA ALA A 133 21.47 9.92 11.16
C ALA A 133 20.37 9.22 10.35
N PHE A 134 20.62 8.91 9.07
CA PHE A 134 19.69 8.15 8.24
C PHE A 134 19.41 6.76 8.81
N ALA A 135 20.44 6.03 9.22
CA ALA A 135 20.28 4.73 9.87
C ALA A 135 19.46 4.81 11.16
N ARG A 136 19.62 5.87 11.97
CA ARG A 136 18.77 6.11 13.15
C ARG A 136 17.32 6.35 12.79
N ILE A 137 17.04 7.14 11.74
CA ILE A 137 15.67 7.37 11.25
C ILE A 137 15.02 6.04 10.86
N LEU A 138 15.72 5.21 10.10
CA LEU A 138 15.24 3.88 9.71
C LEU A 138 14.96 2.99 10.93
N GLY A 139 15.85 3.01 11.94
CA GLY A 139 15.64 2.27 13.19
C GLY A 139 14.40 2.72 13.97
N LEU A 140 14.14 4.03 14.04
CA LEU A 140 12.95 4.57 14.69
C LEU A 140 11.67 4.19 13.93
N LEU A 141 11.68 4.31 12.60
CA LEU A 141 10.52 3.98 11.76
C LEU A 141 10.23 2.48 11.71
N ALA A 142 11.26 1.63 11.84
CA ALA A 142 11.10 0.17 11.86
C ALA A 142 10.23 -0.31 13.04
N GLY A 143 10.24 0.42 14.15
CA GLY A 143 9.40 0.15 15.33
C GLY A 143 8.06 0.88 15.33
N ASP A 144 7.77 1.72 14.33
CA ASP A 144 6.58 2.55 14.30
C ASP A 144 5.34 1.77 13.81
N GLN A 145 4.39 1.54 14.72
CA GLN A 145 3.13 0.87 14.41
C GLN A 145 2.16 1.75 13.62
N LEU A 146 2.35 3.08 13.62
CA LEU A 146 1.40 4.02 12.98
C LEU A 146 1.26 3.78 11.48
N THR A 147 2.35 3.40 10.79
CA THR A 147 2.30 3.07 9.36
C THR A 147 1.39 1.86 9.11
N ALA A 148 1.52 0.83 9.94
CA ALA A 148 0.74 -0.40 9.81
C ALA A 148 -0.73 -0.19 10.19
N GLU A 149 -1.01 0.60 11.23
CA GLU A 149 -2.38 0.98 11.60
C GLU A 149 -3.06 1.81 10.51
N ARG A 150 -2.37 2.81 9.95
CA ARG A 150 -2.88 3.62 8.83
C ARG A 150 -3.19 2.73 7.64
N TYR A 151 -2.27 1.83 7.30
CA TYR A 151 -2.46 0.87 6.23
C TYR A 151 -3.66 -0.05 6.48
N ALA A 152 -3.81 -0.60 7.70
CA ALA A 152 -4.95 -1.42 8.08
C ALA A 152 -6.29 -0.68 7.93
N ARG A 153 -6.34 0.62 8.26
CA ARG A 153 -7.52 1.47 8.01
C ARG A 153 -7.82 1.59 6.51
N GLN A 154 -6.79 1.79 5.68
CA GLN A 154 -6.94 1.82 4.22
C GLN A 154 -7.45 0.49 3.66
N VAL A 155 -6.94 -0.65 4.13
CA VAL A 155 -7.45 -1.97 3.73
C VAL A 155 -8.92 -2.14 4.09
N ARG A 156 -9.34 -1.75 5.30
CA ARG A 156 -10.76 -1.80 5.72
C ARG A 156 -11.63 -0.89 4.85
N ALA A 157 -11.20 0.33 4.58
CA ALA A 157 -11.96 1.28 3.77
C ALA A 157 -12.09 0.79 2.32
N GLY A 158 -10.98 0.38 1.69
CA GLY A 158 -10.98 -0.20 0.35
C GLY A 158 -11.83 -1.46 0.24
N TRP A 159 -11.79 -2.32 1.26
CA TRP A 159 -12.65 -3.51 1.29
C TRP A 159 -14.15 -3.17 1.38
N ARG A 160 -14.54 -2.16 2.16
CA ARG A 160 -15.94 -1.72 2.22
C ARG A 160 -16.46 -1.25 0.86
N CYS A 161 -15.63 -0.53 0.11
CA CYS A 161 -15.97 -0.12 -1.25
C CYS A 161 -16.06 -1.32 -2.19
N ALA A 162 -15.06 -2.20 -2.17
CA ALA A 162 -15.04 -3.41 -2.99
C ALA A 162 -16.26 -4.31 -2.71
N ALA A 163 -16.58 -4.55 -1.44
CA ALA A 163 -17.74 -5.34 -1.04
C ALA A 163 -19.05 -4.71 -1.55
N ALA A 164 -19.22 -3.39 -1.45
CA ALA A 164 -20.38 -2.73 -2.03
C ALA A 164 -20.45 -2.91 -3.56
N THR A 165 -19.33 -2.79 -4.27
CA THR A 165 -19.26 -3.02 -5.72
C THR A 165 -19.56 -4.46 -6.13
N ILE A 166 -19.08 -5.44 -5.35
CA ILE A 166 -19.35 -6.88 -5.55
C ILE A 166 -20.84 -7.18 -5.34
N GLU A 167 -21.44 -6.56 -4.33
CA GLU A 167 -22.84 -6.74 -3.95
C GLU A 167 -23.83 -5.89 -4.77
N GLU A 168 -23.32 -5.06 -5.69
CA GLU A 168 -24.10 -4.11 -6.50
C GLU A 168 -24.89 -3.11 -5.65
N ARG A 169 -24.29 -2.66 -4.55
CA ARG A 169 -24.85 -1.64 -3.66
C ARG A 169 -24.15 -0.29 -3.83
N PRO A 170 -24.80 0.81 -3.42
CA PRO A 170 -24.14 2.12 -3.35
C PRO A 170 -22.83 2.04 -2.57
N VAL A 171 -21.78 2.61 -3.15
CA VAL A 171 -20.46 2.69 -2.52
C VAL A 171 -20.57 3.64 -1.31
N PRO A 172 -20.11 3.23 -0.12
CA PRO A 172 -20.18 4.10 1.05
C PRO A 172 -19.32 5.35 0.86
N ALA A 173 -19.77 6.48 1.41
CA ALA A 173 -18.97 7.68 1.51
C ALA A 173 -17.81 7.44 2.49
N VAL A 174 -16.67 7.05 1.95
CA VAL A 174 -15.40 6.84 2.67
C VAL A 174 -14.37 7.89 2.24
N GLU A 175 -13.12 7.73 2.68
CA GLU A 175 -12.01 8.64 2.36
C GLU A 175 -11.90 8.93 0.85
N PRO A 176 -11.47 10.14 0.44
CA PRO A 176 -11.48 10.59 -0.95
C PRO A 176 -10.77 9.65 -1.94
N LEU A 177 -9.66 9.03 -1.51
CA LEU A 177 -8.90 8.05 -2.29
C LEU A 177 -9.80 6.92 -2.80
N TRP A 178 -10.65 6.38 -1.92
CA TRP A 178 -11.48 5.22 -2.21
C TRP A 178 -12.72 5.58 -3.03
N GLN A 179 -13.17 6.82 -2.97
CA GLN A 179 -14.23 7.32 -3.86
C GLN A 179 -13.72 7.35 -5.30
N HIS A 180 -12.53 7.92 -5.53
CA HIS A 180 -11.91 7.94 -6.87
C HIS A 180 -11.62 6.53 -7.40
N TRP A 181 -11.11 5.66 -6.53
CA TRP A 181 -10.86 4.25 -6.85
C TRP A 181 -12.14 3.48 -7.21
N ALA A 182 -13.23 3.70 -6.47
CA ALA A 182 -14.48 2.98 -6.70
C ALA A 182 -15.09 3.28 -8.08
N VAL A 183 -15.01 4.54 -8.53
CA VAL A 183 -15.42 4.96 -9.88
C VAL A 183 -14.60 4.23 -10.94
N ARG A 184 -13.28 4.12 -10.76
CA ARG A 184 -12.41 3.38 -11.70
C ARG A 184 -12.75 1.90 -11.83
N ILE A 185 -13.44 1.30 -10.86
CA ILE A 185 -13.64 -0.15 -10.78
C ILE A 185 -15.06 -0.58 -11.08
N SER A 186 -16.04 0.29 -10.86
CA SER A 186 -17.39 0.10 -11.40
C SER A 186 -17.40 0.09 -12.94
N GLY A 187 -16.32 0.54 -13.59
CA GLY A 187 -16.23 0.63 -15.05
C GLY A 187 -16.92 1.88 -15.61
N GLU A 188 -17.34 2.79 -14.73
CA GLU A 188 -17.82 4.11 -15.11
C GLU A 188 -16.60 5.01 -15.41
N PRO A 189 -16.61 5.76 -16.53
CA PRO A 189 -15.53 6.68 -16.82
C PRO A 189 -15.43 7.69 -15.66
N PRO A 190 -14.21 8.01 -15.17
CA PRO A 190 -14.08 9.01 -14.13
C PRO A 190 -14.73 10.30 -14.61
N ALA A 191 -15.65 10.86 -13.82
CA ALA A 191 -16.03 12.25 -13.98
C ALA A 191 -14.71 13.04 -14.03
N ARG A 192 -14.51 13.85 -15.08
CA ARG A 192 -13.26 14.63 -15.27
C ARG A 192 -12.91 15.35 -13.97
N THR A 193 -11.98 14.79 -13.23
CA THR A 193 -11.36 15.42 -12.06
C THR A 193 -9.93 15.71 -12.43
N ASP A 194 -9.76 16.85 -13.10
CA ASP A 194 -8.52 17.60 -13.01
C ASP A 194 -8.30 17.90 -11.50
N ASP A 195 -7.06 17.76 -11.01
CA ASP A 195 -6.57 18.26 -9.70
C ASP A 195 -6.60 17.43 -8.38
N VAL A 196 -6.90 16.13 -8.33
CA VAL A 196 -6.87 15.43 -7.01
C VAL A 196 -5.49 14.87 -6.60
N PHE A 197 -4.58 14.58 -7.53
CA PHE A 197 -3.30 13.93 -7.19
C PHE A 197 -2.22 14.87 -6.60
N LEU A 198 -2.47 16.17 -6.48
CA LEU A 198 -1.48 17.16 -6.00
C LEU A 198 -1.70 17.68 -4.57
N ARG A 199 -2.65 17.13 -3.81
CA ARG A 199 -2.99 17.65 -2.45
C ARG A 199 -2.80 16.69 -1.28
N ILE A 200 -2.11 15.57 -1.48
CA ILE A 200 -1.61 14.75 -0.38
C ILE A 200 -0.08 14.92 -0.33
N ALA A 201 0.35 16.07 0.16
CA ALA A 201 1.73 16.38 0.54
C ALA A 201 1.70 17.16 1.85
#